data_AF-B9M7I1-F1
#
_entry.id   AF-B9M7I1-F1
#
_cell.length_a   1.000
_cell.length_b   1.000
_cell.length_c   1.000
_cell.angle_alpha   90.00
_cell.angle_beta   90.00
_cell.angle_gamma   90.00
#
_symmetry.space_group_name_H-M   'P 1'
#
loop_
_entity.id
_entity.type
_entity.pdbx_description
1 polymer ?
#
loop_
_entity_poly.entity_id
_entity_poly.type
_entity_poly.pdbx_seq_one_letter_code
_entity_poly.pdbx_strand_id
1 'polypeptide(L)'
;MPAAARVGDTTTHGGTITGPGSPTVLIGGKPAAVAGDMHSCTIPVSQAHPLAVSTFPFGSTTVLIGNKPALRATDACLCGAKAAVGEPTVQIG
;
A
#
# COMPACT_ATOMS: atom_id res chain seq x y z
N MET A 1 5.81 14.50 6.28
CA MET A 1 5.96 13.04 6.21
C MET A 1 4.58 12.47 5.96
N PRO A 2 4.37 11.51 5.04
CA PRO A 2 3.08 10.89 4.82
C PRO A 2 2.75 9.82 5.87
N ALA A 3 1.46 9.59 6.10
CA ALA A 3 0.96 8.58 7.03
C ALA A 3 1.31 7.16 6.55
N ALA A 4 1.58 6.25 7.47
CA ALA A 4 1.92 4.87 7.16
C ALA A 4 0.69 4.09 6.63
N ALA A 5 0.84 3.37 5.52
CA ALA A 5 -0.22 2.53 4.98
C ALA A 5 -0.25 1.16 5.65
N ARG A 6 -1.42 0.52 5.63
CA ARG A 6 -1.68 -0.78 6.25
C ARG A 6 -2.42 -1.70 5.30
N VAL A 7 -2.34 -2.99 5.56
CA VAL A 7 -3.22 -3.96 4.89
C VAL A 7 -4.68 -3.60 5.20
N GLY A 8 -5.50 -3.57 4.15
CA GLY A 8 -6.90 -3.19 4.17
C GLY A 8 -7.17 -1.69 4.01
N ASP A 9 -6.16 -0.83 3.94
CA ASP A 9 -6.38 0.59 3.62
C ASP A 9 -6.86 0.73 2.16
N THR A 10 -7.77 1.68 1.94
CA THR A 10 -8.34 1.95 0.61
C THR A 10 -7.35 2.66 -0.30
N THR A 11 -7.45 2.42 -1.60
CA THR A 11 -6.64 3.07 -2.63
C THR A 11 -7.47 4.05 -3.45
N THR A 12 -6.79 4.90 -4.24
CA THR A 12 -7.43 5.94 -5.06
C THR A 12 -8.30 5.39 -6.20
N HIS A 13 -8.20 4.09 -6.51
CA HIS A 13 -9.08 3.42 -7.48
C HIS A 13 -10.29 2.76 -6.80
N GLY A 14 -10.48 2.96 -5.49
CA GLY A 14 -11.60 2.41 -4.72
C GLY A 14 -11.40 0.98 -4.20
N GLY A 15 -10.33 0.31 -4.62
CA GLY A 15 -9.93 -0.99 -4.07
C GLY A 15 -9.08 -0.88 -2.80
N THR A 16 -8.37 -1.94 -2.44
CA THR A 16 -7.65 -2.03 -1.16
C THR A 16 -6.23 -2.57 -1.31
N ILE A 17 -5.39 -2.29 -0.32
CA ILE A 17 -4.10 -2.97 -0.11
C ILE A 17 -4.38 -4.33 0.51
N THR A 18 -3.96 -5.44 -0.11
CA THR A 18 -4.35 -6.80 0.30
C THR A 18 -3.28 -7.57 1.08
N GLY A 19 -2.02 -7.09 1.07
CA GLY A 19 -0.94 -7.70 1.86
C GLY A 19 -0.04 -8.67 1.09
N PRO A 20 0.75 -9.50 1.82
CA PRO A 20 0.53 -9.94 3.20
C PRO A 20 0.83 -8.90 4.31
N GLY A 21 1.51 -7.79 4.00
CA GLY A 21 1.98 -6.85 5.00
C GLY A 21 3.14 -7.40 5.83
N SER A 22 3.45 -6.70 6.92
CA SER A 22 4.43 -7.15 7.91
C SER A 22 3.82 -8.19 8.85
N PRO A 23 4.49 -9.33 9.10
CA PRO A 23 4.00 -10.35 10.02
C PRO A 23 4.12 -9.95 11.50
N THR A 24 4.95 -8.95 11.82
CA THR A 24 5.30 -8.60 13.20
C THR A 24 5.06 -7.13 13.55
N VAL A 25 5.02 -6.24 12.55
CA VAL A 25 4.81 -4.81 12.78
C VAL A 25 3.36 -4.47 12.49
N LEU A 26 2.64 -4.11 13.55
CA LEU A 26 1.27 -3.62 13.47
C LEU A 26 1.26 -2.09 13.59
N ILE A 27 0.50 -1.42 12.72
CA ILE A 27 0.26 0.02 12.75
C ILE A 27 -1.24 0.21 12.94
N GLY A 28 -1.65 0.91 14.01
CA GLY A 28 -3.07 1.04 14.36
C GLY A 28 -3.80 -0.31 14.48
N GLY A 29 -3.10 -1.36 14.96
CA GLY A 29 -3.65 -2.71 15.13
C GLY A 29 -3.76 -3.56 13.85
N LYS A 30 -3.33 -3.08 12.68
CA LYS A 30 -3.32 -3.85 11.43
C LYS A 30 -1.90 -4.08 10.92
N PRO A 31 -1.63 -5.14 10.14
CA PRO A 31 -0.33 -5.35 9.51
C PRO A 31 0.13 -4.11 8.73
N ALA A 32 1.34 -3.64 9.01
CA ALA A 32 1.96 -2.54 8.28
C ALA A 32 2.16 -2.95 6.82
N ALA A 33 1.78 -2.10 5.86
CA ALA A 33 1.96 -2.39 4.46
C ALA A 33 3.39 -2.08 4.02
N VAL A 34 3.93 -2.90 3.12
CA VAL A 34 5.32 -2.84 2.66
C VAL A 34 5.42 -3.04 1.15
N ALA A 35 6.52 -2.62 0.55
CA ALA A 35 6.79 -2.90 -0.86
C ALA A 35 6.72 -4.42 -1.12
N GLY A 36 6.07 -4.79 -2.22
CA GLY A 36 5.71 -6.16 -2.54
C GLY A 36 4.26 -6.52 -2.18
N ASP A 37 3.58 -5.76 -1.32
CA ASP A 37 2.14 -5.93 -1.10
C ASP A 37 1.34 -5.62 -2.37
N MET A 38 0.16 -6.19 -2.46
CA MET A 38 -0.70 -6.04 -3.63
C MET A 38 -1.85 -5.05 -3.41
N HIS A 39 -2.31 -4.46 -4.50
CA HIS A 39 -3.57 -3.75 -4.60
C HIS A 39 -4.56 -4.63 -5.37
N SER A 40 -5.73 -4.89 -4.79
CA SER A 40 -6.87 -5.44 -5.53
C SER A 40 -7.71 -4.28 -6.04
N CYS A 41 -7.77 -4.12 -7.36
CA CYS A 41 -8.47 -3.04 -8.02
C CYS A 41 -9.92 -3.43 -8.32
N THR A 42 -10.82 -2.47 -8.15
CA THR A 42 -12.24 -2.62 -8.47
C THR A 42 -12.58 -2.10 -9.87
N ILE A 43 -11.65 -1.40 -10.53
CA ILE A 43 -11.84 -0.94 -11.92
C ILE A 43 -11.85 -2.19 -12.83
N PRO A 44 -12.90 -2.38 -13.65
CA PRO A 44 -12.99 -3.52 -14.55
C PRO A 44 -11.79 -3.62 -15.50
N VAL A 45 -11.34 -4.84 -15.74
CA VAL A 45 -10.26 -5.10 -16.69
C VAL A 45 -10.68 -4.68 -18.10
N SER A 46 -9.84 -3.87 -18.73
CA SER A 46 -10.03 -3.37 -20.10
C SER A 46 -8.67 -3.12 -20.74
N GLN A 47 -8.65 -2.81 -22.04
CA GLN A 47 -7.40 -2.42 -22.71
C GLN A 47 -6.72 -1.21 -22.05
N ALA A 48 -7.49 -0.27 -21.49
CA ALA A 48 -6.97 0.91 -20.82
C ALA A 48 -6.50 0.62 -19.37
N HIS A 49 -7.04 -0.41 -18.73
CA HIS A 49 -6.69 -0.81 -17.36
C HIS A 49 -6.61 -2.35 -17.28
N PRO A 50 -5.47 -2.95 -17.66
CA PRO A 50 -5.36 -4.40 -17.82
C PRO A 50 -5.15 -5.15 -16.49
N LEU A 51 -4.76 -4.46 -15.40
CA LEU A 51 -4.35 -5.08 -14.14
C LEU A 51 -5.48 -5.06 -13.11
N ALA A 52 -6.14 -6.20 -12.88
CA ALA A 52 -7.10 -6.34 -11.76
C ALA A 52 -6.41 -6.36 -10.38
N VAL A 53 -5.17 -6.85 -10.34
CA VAL A 53 -4.33 -6.89 -9.15
C VAL A 53 -2.94 -6.41 -9.54
N SER A 54 -2.33 -5.55 -8.73
CA SER A 54 -0.99 -5.02 -9.01
C SER A 54 -0.20 -4.76 -7.75
N THR A 55 1.09 -5.06 -7.78
CA THR A 55 2.01 -4.86 -6.67
C THR A 55 2.33 -3.38 -6.44
N PHE A 56 2.62 -3.00 -5.20
CA PHE A 56 3.35 -1.78 -4.84
C PHE A 56 4.86 -2.05 -4.91
N PRO A 57 5.56 -1.65 -5.99
CA PRO A 57 6.97 -2.03 -6.19
C PRO A 57 7.92 -1.29 -5.25
N PHE A 58 7.53 -0.12 -4.74
CA PHE A 58 8.36 0.75 -3.92
C PHE A 58 7.54 1.38 -2.79
N GLY A 59 8.23 1.92 -1.78
CA GLY A 59 7.67 2.67 -0.66
C GLY A 59 8.67 3.71 -0.16
N SER A 60 8.79 3.86 1.15
CA SER A 60 9.81 4.70 1.79
C SER A 60 11.23 4.32 1.37
N THR A 61 12.07 5.33 1.15
CA THR A 61 13.50 5.16 0.84
C THR A 61 14.39 5.08 2.09
N THR A 62 13.83 5.37 3.27
CA THR A 62 14.60 5.50 4.52
C THR A 62 14.08 4.59 5.63
N VAL A 63 12.80 4.24 5.60
CA VAL A 63 12.16 3.41 6.62
C VAL A 63 11.85 2.03 6.05
N LEU A 64 12.49 1.03 6.64
CA LEU A 64 12.25 -0.37 6.33
C LEU A 64 11.43 -1.02 7.46
N ILE A 65 10.42 -1.80 7.08
CA ILE A 65 9.66 -2.68 7.97
C ILE A 65 9.91 -4.12 7.51
N GLY A 66 10.53 -4.95 8.37
CA GLY A 66 10.88 -6.32 8.01
C GLY A 66 11.80 -6.41 6.78
N ASN A 67 12.79 -5.52 6.69
CA ASN A 67 13.73 -5.36 5.56
C ASN A 67 13.09 -4.99 4.22
N LYS A 68 11.84 -4.52 4.23
CA LYS A 68 11.15 -4.03 3.03
C LYS A 68 10.79 -2.55 3.20
N PRO A 69 10.87 -1.73 2.13
CA PRO A 69 10.36 -0.36 2.14
C PRO A 69 8.94 -0.27 2.72
N ALA A 70 8.71 0.57 3.72
CA ALA A 70 7.38 0.77 4.28
C ALA A 70 6.48 1.54 3.29
N LEU A 71 5.23 1.11 3.11
CA LEU A 71 4.27 1.87 2.30
C LEU A 71 3.67 3.01 3.10
N ARG A 72 3.40 4.10 2.39
CA ARG A 72 2.86 5.34 2.91
C ARG A 72 1.68 5.78 2.05
N ALA A 73 0.86 6.66 2.60
CA ALA A 73 -0.12 7.39 1.81
C ALA A 73 0.57 8.03 0.60
N THR A 74 -0.07 7.92 -0.56
CA THR A 74 0.39 8.36 -1.91
C THR A 74 1.41 7.48 -2.64
N ASP A 75 1.99 6.46 -2.01
CA ASP A 75 2.80 5.46 -2.71
C ASP A 75 1.92 4.68 -3.70
N ALA A 76 2.47 4.36 -4.88
CA ALA A 76 1.71 3.86 -6.04
C ALA A 76 1.98 2.39 -6.35
N CYS A 77 0.95 1.67 -6.79
CA CYS A 77 1.06 0.34 -7.35
C CYS A 77 1.11 0.37 -8.89
N LEU A 78 1.40 -0.77 -9.52
CA LEU A 78 1.66 -0.83 -10.96
C LEU A 78 0.45 -0.49 -11.83
N CYS A 79 -0.79 -0.62 -11.35
CA CYS A 79 -1.96 -0.16 -12.11
C CYS A 79 -2.19 1.37 -12.03
N GLY A 80 -1.38 2.08 -11.24
CA GLY A 80 -1.49 3.53 -11.04
C GLY A 80 -2.29 3.95 -9.80
N ALA A 81 -2.97 3.02 -9.13
CA ALA A 81 -3.64 3.34 -7.87
C ALA A 81 -2.61 3.71 -6.79
N LYS A 82 -3.00 4.58 -5.88
CA LYS A 82 -2.18 5.01 -4.74
C LYS A 82 -2.85 4.62 -3.44
N ALA A 83 -2.07 4.34 -2.39
CA ALA A 83 -2.61 4.30 -1.04
C ALA A 83 -3.29 5.64 -0.73
N ALA A 84 -4.63 5.65 -0.60
CA ALA A 84 -5.39 6.89 -0.47
C ALA A 84 -5.36 7.42 0.97
N VAL A 85 -5.22 6.51 1.93
CA VAL A 85 -5.17 6.78 3.36
C VAL A 85 -3.97 6.08 3.98
N GLY A 86 -3.64 6.49 5.21
CA GLY A 86 -2.73 5.80 6.11
C GLY A 86 -3.17 6.06 7.55
N GLU A 87 -2.48 5.45 8.51
CA GLU A 87 -2.70 5.69 9.93
C GLU A 87 -2.18 7.09 10.32
N PRO A 88 -3.05 8.06 10.63
CA PRO A 88 -2.66 9.47 10.79
C PRO A 88 -1.68 9.71 11.96
N THR A 89 -1.62 8.79 12.92
CA THR A 89 -0.74 8.90 14.08
C THR A 89 0.67 8.36 13.84
N VAL A 90 0.92 7.68 12.71
CA VAL A 90 2.22 7.10 12.36
C VAL A 90 2.71 7.69 11.05
N GLN A 91 3.75 8.52 11.13
CA GLN A 91 4.30 9.25 9.98
C GLN A 91 5.64 8.63 9.58
N ILE A 92 5.81 8.32 8.29
CA ILE A 92 7.00 7.65 7.77
C ILE A 92 7.70 8.56 6.74
N GLY A 93 9.02 8.66 6.86
CA GLY A 93 9.90 9.43 5.97
C GLY A 93 9.99 8.89 4.55
#